data_AF-A0AAJ0U5R1-F1
#
_entry.id   AF-A0AAJ0U5R1-F1
#
_cell.length_a   1.000
_cell.length_b   1.000
_cell.length_c   1.000
_cell.angle_alpha   90.00
_cell.angle_beta   90.00
_cell.angle_gamma   90.00
#
_symmetry.space_group_name_H-M   'P 1'
#
loop_
_entity.id
_entity.type
_entity.pdbx_description
1 polymer ?
#
loop_
_entity_poly.entity_id
_entity_poly.type
_entity_poly.pdbx_seq_one_letter_code
_entity_poly.pdbx_strand_id
1 'polypeptide(L)' 'MTPKQSHTLWHLRRQGLQSEAEVAERAWSKGREYIPDERSPLKRDTRDLIEQCNWELVAAVA' A
#
# COMPACT_ATOMS: atom_id res chain seq x y z
N MET A 1 -0.21 2.45 11.49
CA MET A 1 0.42 2.47 10.16
C MET A 1 1.92 2.25 10.35
N THR A 2 2.52 1.29 9.64
CA THR A 2 3.94 0.95 9.79
C THR A 2 4.83 1.95 9.04
N PRO A 3 6.14 2.04 9.37
CA PRO A 3 7.07 2.88 8.60
C PRO A 3 7.13 2.52 7.11
N LYS A 4 7.03 1.23 6.76
CA LYS A 4 6.98 0.79 5.34
C LYS A 4 5.71 1.23 4.63
N GLN A 5 4.55 1.15 5.30
CA GLN A 5 3.29 1.67 4.76
C GLN A 5 3.41 3.16 4.45
N SER A 6 3.91 3.97 5.39
CA SER A 6 4.13 5.40 5.18
C SER A 6 5.10 5.70 4.04
N HIS A 7 6.19 4.93 3.92
CA HIS A 7 7.14 5.04 2.81
C HIS A 7 6.50 4.68 1.46
N THR A 8 5.68 3.63 1.42
CA THR A 8 4.96 3.21 0.20
C THR A 8 3.95 4.26 -0.23
N LEU A 9 3.22 4.88 0.70
CA LEU A 9 2.34 6.02 0.41
C LEU A 9 3.10 7.19 -0.20
N TRP A 10 4.28 7.50 0.32
CA TRP A 10 5.13 8.55 -0.24
C TRP A 10 5.53 8.25 -1.69
N HIS A 11 5.92 7.01 -2.01
CA HIS A 11 6.26 6.59 -3.38
C HIS A 11 5.07 6.66 -4.33
N LEU A 12 3.88 6.26 -3.89
CA LEU A 12 2.65 6.38 -4.69
C LEU A 12 2.35 7.85 -5.02
N ARG A 13 2.36 8.71 -4.00
CA ARG A 13 2.13 10.16 -4.16
C ARG A 13 3.18 10.80 -5.09
N ARG A 14 4.45 10.43 -4.95
CA ARG A 14 5.55 10.94 -5.80
C ARG A 14 5.41 10.54 -7.27
N GLN A 15 4.79 9.39 -7.55
CA GLN A 15 4.52 8.91 -8.91
C GLN A 15 3.23 9.49 -9.52
N GLY A 16 2.52 10.37 -8.79
CA GLY A 16 1.25 10.93 -9.24
C GLY A 16 0.03 10.03 -8.99
N LEU A 17 0.21 8.92 -8.26
CA LEU A 17 -0.82 7.92 -7.99
C LEU A 17 -1.61 8.28 -6.72
N GLN A 18 -2.17 9.50 -6.69
CA GLN A 18 -2.84 10.03 -5.49
C GLN A 18 -4.03 9.17 -5.07
N SER A 19 -4.88 8.76 -6.00
CA SER A 19 -6.04 7.90 -5.73
C SER A 19 -5.63 6.59 -5.06
N GLU A 20 -4.56 5.95 -5.54
CA GLU A 20 -4.10 4.68 -4.98
C GLU A 20 -3.47 4.87 -3.60
N ALA A 21 -2.78 5.99 -3.37
CA ALA A 21 -2.28 6.34 -2.05
C ALA A 21 -3.44 6.54 -1.05
N GLU A 22 -4.51 7.22 -1.44
CA GLU A 22 -5.68 7.43 -0.58
C GLU A 22 -6.41 6.13 -0.24
N VAL A 23 -6.58 5.23 -1.22
CA VAL A 23 -7.19 3.92 -1.01
C VAL A 23 -6.32 3.06 -0.10
N ALA A 24 -5.01 3.01 -0.35
CA ALA A 24 -4.06 2.27 0.47
C ALA A 24 -4.02 2.77 1.92
N GLU A 25 -3.93 4.08 2.13
CA GLU A 25 -3.92 4.71 3.45
C GLU A 25 -5.21 4.40 4.24
N ARG A 26 -6.37 4.46 3.56
CA ARG A 26 -7.66 4.14 4.17
C ARG A 26 -7.77 2.66 4.54
N ALA A 27 -7.22 1.76 3.73
CA ALA A 27 -7.21 0.33 4.03
C ALA A 27 -6.30 0.03 5.22
N TRP A 28 -5.04 0.46 5.15
CA TRP A 28 -4.04 0.20 6.18
C TRP A 28 -4.35 0.85 7.53
N SER A 29 -4.93 2.06 7.55
CA SER A 29 -5.40 2.70 8.79
C SER A 29 -6.50 1.90 9.51
N LYS A 30 -7.22 1.03 8.79
CA LYS A 30 -8.25 0.14 9.32
C LYS A 30 -7.72 -1.27 9.60
N GLY A 31 -6.41 -1.50 9.46
CA GLY A 31 -5.81 -2.84 9.55
C GLY A 31 -6.25 -3.78 8.43
N ARG A 32 -6.68 -3.24 7.28
CA ARG A 32 -7.09 -4.01 6.11
C ARG A 32 -6.03 -3.94 5.04
N GLU A 33 -5.91 -5.02 4.27
CA GLU A 33 -5.06 -5.08 3.10
C GLU A 33 -5.54 -4.13 2.01
N TYR A 34 -4.60 -3.58 1.26
CA TYR A 34 -4.86 -2.88 0.02
C TYR A 34 -4.55 -3.80 -1.16
N ILE A 35 -5.56 -4.10 -1.98
CA ILE A 35 -5.40 -4.92 -3.18
C ILE A 35 -5.53 -3.98 -4.39
N PRO A 36 -4.44 -3.67 -5.10
CA PRO A 36 -4.50 -2.83 -6.29
C PRO A 36 -5.25 -3.53 -7.42
N ASP A 37 -5.96 -2.75 -8.24
CA ASP A 37 -6.55 -3.26 -9.48
C ASP A 37 -5.44 -3.81 -10.41
N GLU A 38 -5.70 -4.93 -11.08
CA GLU A 38 -4.78 -5.51 -12.07
C GLU A 38 -4.48 -4.52 -13.21
N ARG A 39 -5.42 -3.63 -13.53
CA ARG A 39 -5.28 -2.57 -14.55
C ARG A 39 -4.65 -1.29 -14.02
N SER A 40 -4.37 -1.20 -12.71
CA SER A 40 -3.74 -0.02 -12.12
C SER A 40 -2.33 0.16 -12.71
N PRO A 41 -1.91 1.40 -13.04
CA PRO A 41 -0.62 1.70 -13.66
C PRO A 41 0.59 1.52 -12.71
N LEU A 42 0.43 0.74 -11.63
CA LEU A 42 1.49 0.43 -10.69
C LEU A 42 2.59 -0.39 -11.36
N LYS A 43 3.82 0.12 -11.23
CA LYS A 43 5.02 -0.65 -11.54
C LYS A 43 5.13 -1.86 -10.62
N ARG A 44 5.77 -2.93 -11.11
CA ARG A 44 6.00 -4.17 -10.36
C ARG A 44 6.58 -3.92 -8.97
N ASP A 45 7.64 -3.11 -8.86
CA ASP A 45 8.28 -2.80 -7.58
C ASP A 45 7.31 -2.14 -6.58
N THR A 46 6.34 -1.35 -7.05
CA THR A 46 5.31 -0.75 -6.19
C THR A 46 4.30 -1.80 -5.72
N ARG A 47 3.97 -2.78 -6.56
CA ARG A 47 3.13 -3.92 -6.17
C ARG A 47 3.81 -4.77 -5.10
N ASP A 48 5.10 -5.07 -5.28
CA ASP A 48 5.89 -5.84 -4.31
C ASP A 48 5.96 -5.12 -2.94
N LEU A 49 6.09 -3.78 -2.93
CA LEU A 49 6.03 -2.98 -1.70
C LEU A 49 4.65 -3.04 -1.02
N ILE A 50 3.57 -3.02 -1.79
CA ILE A 50 2.20 -3.11 -1.27
C ILE A 50 1.96 -4.49 -0.66
N GLU A 51 2.41 -5.57 -1.31
CA GLU A 51 2.32 -6.92 -0.78
C GLU A 51 3.07 -7.07 0.56
N GLN A 52 4.27 -6.49 0.67
CA GLN A 52 5.00 -6.45 1.95
C GLN A 52 4.23 -5.68 3.03
N CYS A 53 3.63 -4.54 2.67
CA CYS A 53 2.83 -3.74 3.60
C CYS A 53 1.57 -4.46 4.08
N ASN A 54 0.96 -5.28 3.23
CA ASN A 54 -0.18 -6.13 3.58
C ASN A 54 0.24 -7.28 4.50
N TRP A 55 1.38 -7.92 4.21
CA TRP A 55 1.91 -9.00 5.04
C TRP A 55 2.22 -8.53 6.48
N GLU A 56 2.75 -7.32 6.65
CA GLU A 56 2.98 -6.72 7.97
C GLU A 56 1.69 -6.55 8.80
N LEU A 57 0.52 -6.42 8.15
CA LEU A 57 -0.76 -6.40 8.86
C LEU A 57 -1.15 -7.78 9.38
N VAL A 58 -0.95 -8.82 8.58
CA VAL A 58 -1.24 -10.21 8.98
C VAL A 58 -0.32 -10.63 10.13
N ALA A 59 0.98 -10.29 10.03
CA ALA A 59 1.95 -10.62 11.06
C ALA A 59 1.71 -9.88 12.40
N ALA A 60 1.03 -8.72 12.39
CA ALA A 60 0.70 -7.98 13.61
C ALA A 60 -0.56 -8.51 14.33
N VAL A 61 -1.32 -9.41 13.69
CA VAL A 61 -2.57 -10.00 14.23
C VAL A 61 -2.37 -11.44 14.71
N ALA A 62 -1.23 -12.06 14.41
CA ALA A 62 -0.83 -13.41 14.83
C ALA A 62 -0.07 -13.39 16.17
#